data_AF-A0A9E5UHM1-F1
#
_entry.id   AF-A0A9E5UHM1-F1
#
_cell.length_a   1.000
_cell.length_b   1.000
_cell.length_c   1.000
_cell.angle_alpha   90.00
_cell.angle_beta   90.00
_cell.angle_gamma   90.00
#
_symmetry.space_group_name_H-M   'P 1'
#
loop_
_entity.id
_entity.type
_entity.pdbx_description
1 polymer ?
#
loop_
_entity_poly.entity_id
_entity_poly.type
_entity_poly.pdbx_seq_one_letter_code
_entity_poly.pdbx_strand_id
1 'polypeptide(L)'
;MDTSQVSIGDIIQYRIVAQDSANSLNTAYHPAQGFHQFEIVQTRGVVLVLDDESMAEGKIEDRGKIIHYQPRGVTSSTNQIQNYLQELNFLVTVESADLSDPASWGQYNLLISASGESPTPVDNPAYRQNIIQYVQNGGKLLIEGGEVGYDAASDPAYPNFASQVLHSTAWNGDVEGALTLLSSQQNHPIVATPNQLPSGIPLDYNSFAGWYDQDAMTPDNQSYIVYECQNEPGDAGILVYDDNPHPESAQIVYYPFDFTSIIDTTVAKNLLENTLVFLLTDDIPTGIEDGKAPIADKFELYPVYPNPFNPTANIRFTLPGAGKVNLMVYNNLGQRVASLVDGYRK
;
A
#
# COMPACT_ATOMS: atom_id res chain seq x y z
N MET A 1 -24.77 3.07 14.63
CA MET A 1 -25.57 3.86 13.68
C MET A 1 -26.28 2.89 12.78
N ASP A 2 -27.52 3.22 12.39
CA ASP A 2 -28.17 2.53 11.30
C ASP A 2 -27.46 3.03 10.04
N THR A 3 -26.65 2.19 9.41
CA THR A 3 -25.87 2.57 8.24
C THR A 3 -26.74 2.73 6.99
N SER A 4 -28.05 2.47 7.08
CA SER A 4 -29.01 2.73 5.99
C SER A 4 -29.48 4.19 5.90
N GLN A 5 -28.97 5.08 6.76
CA GLN A 5 -29.35 6.51 6.83
C GLN A 5 -28.18 7.47 6.60
N VAL A 6 -26.98 6.97 6.28
CA VAL A 6 -25.77 7.79 6.11
C VAL A 6 -25.45 7.91 4.63
N SER A 7 -25.38 9.14 4.13
CA SER A 7 -25.12 9.49 2.74
C SER A 7 -23.73 10.12 2.57
N ILE A 8 -23.20 10.06 1.35
CA ILE A 8 -22.00 10.83 0.97
C ILE A 8 -22.29 12.32 1.21
N GLY A 9 -21.36 13.02 1.86
CA GLY A 9 -21.47 14.42 2.28
C GLY A 9 -22.05 14.60 3.68
N ASP A 10 -22.50 13.53 4.35
CA ASP A 10 -22.98 13.64 5.73
C ASP A 10 -21.82 13.97 6.67
N ILE A 11 -22.03 14.94 7.57
CA ILE A 11 -21.12 15.24 8.66
C ILE A 11 -21.57 14.48 9.90
N ILE A 12 -20.75 13.52 10.34
CA ILE A 12 -20.98 12.75 11.54
C ILE A 12 -20.31 13.46 12.72
N GLN A 13 -21.10 13.83 13.71
CA GLN A 13 -20.62 14.44 14.96
C GLN A 13 -20.72 13.47 16.12
N TYR A 14 -19.69 13.38 16.96
CA TYR A 14 -19.67 12.53 18.15
C TYR A 14 -18.84 13.16 19.27
N ARG A 15 -19.09 12.67 20.48
CA ARG A 15 -18.33 13.02 21.68
C ARG A 15 -18.12 11.76 22.50
N ILE A 16 -16.99 11.69 23.17
CA ILE A 16 -16.69 10.60 24.09
C ILE A 16 -17.25 11.00 25.45
N VAL A 17 -17.92 10.08 26.13
CA VAL A 17 -18.45 10.29 27.48
C VAL A 17 -17.84 9.23 28.39
N ALA A 18 -17.19 9.66 29.46
CA ALA A 18 -16.71 8.78 30.52
C ALA A 18 -17.57 8.98 31.77
N GLN A 19 -18.09 7.90 32.32
CA GLN A 19 -18.86 7.90 33.56
C GLN A 19 -18.24 6.91 34.55
N ASP A 20 -18.11 7.30 35.82
CA ASP A 20 -17.70 6.37 36.86
C ASP A 20 -18.90 5.69 37.54
N SER A 21 -18.64 4.81 38.50
CA SER A 21 -19.64 4.06 39.25
C SER A 21 -19.78 4.53 40.71
N ALA A 22 -19.41 5.78 40.99
CA ALA A 22 -19.53 6.34 42.33
C ALA A 22 -21.00 6.59 42.73
N ASN A 23 -21.29 6.64 44.03
CA ASN A 23 -22.63 6.94 44.56
C ASN A 23 -23.19 8.29 44.06
N SER A 24 -22.29 9.20 43.66
CA SER A 24 -22.60 10.38 42.86
C SER A 24 -21.83 10.25 41.54
N LEU A 25 -22.54 10.01 40.43
CA LEU A 25 -21.93 9.78 39.11
C LEU A 25 -21.08 10.98 38.68
N ASN A 26 -19.79 10.77 38.44
CA ASN A 26 -18.95 11.74 37.75
C ASN A 26 -19.06 11.50 36.23
N THR A 27 -19.27 12.55 35.45
CA THR A 27 -19.34 12.48 33.98
C THR A 27 -18.35 13.45 33.36
N ALA A 28 -17.50 12.96 32.46
CA ALA A 28 -16.59 13.77 31.66
C ALA A 28 -16.89 13.60 30.16
N TYR A 29 -16.72 14.68 29.39
CA TYR A 29 -16.92 14.71 27.94
C TYR A 29 -15.61 15.03 27.23
N HIS A 30 -15.39 14.43 26.06
CA HIS A 30 -14.31 14.82 25.16
C HIS A 30 -14.82 14.95 23.70
N PRO A 31 -14.73 16.13 23.08
CA PRO A 31 -14.22 17.38 23.67
C PRO A 31 -15.13 17.88 24.80
N ALA A 32 -14.59 18.71 25.71
CA ALA A 32 -15.36 19.23 26.85
C ALA A 32 -16.54 20.13 26.41
N GLN A 33 -16.44 20.72 25.21
CA GLN A 33 -17.49 21.47 24.54
C GLN A 33 -17.49 21.10 23.05
N GLY A 34 -18.67 21.06 22.42
CA GLY A 34 -18.83 20.70 21.01
C GLY A 34 -18.73 19.20 20.76
N PHE A 35 -18.30 18.85 19.54
CA PHE A 35 -18.19 17.48 19.06
C PHE A 35 -16.91 17.33 18.23
N HIS A 36 -16.34 16.14 18.23
CA HIS A 36 -15.51 15.71 17.11
C HIS A 36 -16.41 15.52 15.89
N GLN A 37 -15.86 15.67 14.69
CA GLN A 37 -16.61 15.42 13.47
C GLN A 37 -15.75 14.84 12.35
N PHE A 38 -16.39 14.11 11.45
CA PHE A 38 -15.83 13.71 10.15
C PHE A 38 -16.92 13.73 9.08
N GLU A 39 -16.51 13.84 7.82
CA GLU A 39 -17.40 13.78 6.66
C GLU A 39 -17.35 12.40 6.03
N ILE A 40 -18.50 11.92 5.56
CA ILE A 40 -18.60 10.70 4.77
C ILE A 40 -18.25 11.06 3.32
N VAL A 41 -17.06 10.69 2.90
CA VAL A 41 -16.60 10.93 1.53
C VAL A 41 -16.71 9.66 0.70
N GLN A 42 -17.05 9.82 -0.58
CA GLN A 42 -16.90 8.73 -1.54
C GLN A 42 -15.42 8.63 -1.91
N THR A 43 -14.84 7.45 -1.78
CA THR A 43 -13.47 7.19 -2.23
C THR A 43 -13.36 5.82 -2.89
N ARG A 44 -12.37 5.65 -3.74
CA ARG A 44 -12.02 4.35 -4.34
C ARG A 44 -11.10 3.50 -3.46
N GLY A 45 -10.49 4.11 -2.44
CA GLY A 45 -9.59 3.44 -1.52
C GLY A 45 -8.76 4.43 -0.72
N VAL A 46 -8.20 3.95 0.40
CA VAL A 46 -7.31 4.71 1.27
C VAL A 46 -5.89 4.19 1.07
N VAL A 47 -4.99 5.06 0.63
CA VAL A 47 -3.62 4.72 0.22
C VAL A 47 -2.62 5.45 1.12
N LEU A 48 -1.60 4.74 1.56
CA LEU A 48 -0.40 5.32 2.16
C LEU A 48 0.72 5.32 1.12
N VAL A 49 1.28 6.48 0.83
CA VAL A 49 2.52 6.61 0.05
C VAL A 49 3.66 6.84 1.03
N LEU A 50 4.63 5.94 1.01
CA LEU A 50 5.87 6.00 1.78
C LEU A 50 6.92 6.65 0.88
N ASP A 51 7.28 7.88 1.24
CA ASP A 51 8.23 8.71 0.52
C ASP A 51 9.66 8.33 0.95
N ASP A 52 10.36 7.63 0.08
CA ASP A 52 11.74 7.15 0.24
C ASP A 52 12.72 7.93 -0.66
N GLU A 53 12.27 9.08 -1.21
CA GLU A 53 13.11 10.02 -1.96
C GLU A 53 13.85 11.01 -1.05
N SER A 54 13.97 10.73 0.25
CA SER A 54 14.41 11.69 1.27
C SER A 54 15.90 12.01 1.24
N MET A 55 16.38 12.55 0.13
CA MET A 55 17.70 13.15 -0.02
C MET A 55 17.54 14.63 -0.31
N ALA A 56 18.12 15.48 0.55
CA ALA A 56 18.27 16.90 0.24
C ALA A 56 19.23 17.07 -0.94
N GLU A 57 19.08 18.17 -1.68
CA GLU A 57 20.10 18.62 -2.65
C GLU A 57 21.49 18.53 -2.02
N GLY A 58 22.42 17.81 -2.67
CA GLY A 58 23.65 17.42 -1.99
C GLY A 58 24.69 16.75 -2.87
N LYS A 59 25.78 16.32 -2.22
CA LYS A 59 26.81 15.47 -2.84
C LYS A 59 26.73 14.09 -2.22
N ILE A 60 26.61 13.08 -3.07
CA ILE A 60 26.68 11.67 -2.68
C ILE A 60 27.91 11.05 -3.34
N GLU A 61 28.49 10.05 -2.69
CA GLU A 61 29.47 9.17 -3.34
C GLU A 61 28.75 7.88 -3.69
N ASP A 62 28.64 7.60 -4.98
CA ASP A 62 27.95 6.44 -5.51
C ASP A 62 28.81 5.79 -6.60
N ARG A 63 28.99 4.46 -6.52
CA ARG A 63 29.90 3.67 -7.37
C ARG A 63 31.30 4.31 -7.51
N GLY A 64 31.80 4.92 -6.42
CA GLY A 64 33.10 5.61 -6.35
C GLY A 64 33.17 6.96 -7.08
N LYS A 65 32.02 7.54 -7.45
CA LYS A 65 31.89 8.85 -8.10
C LYS A 65 31.15 9.81 -7.17
N ILE A 66 31.61 11.06 -7.14
CA ILE A 66 30.86 12.14 -6.48
C ILE A 66 29.78 12.64 -7.43
N ILE A 67 28.53 12.44 -7.03
CA ILE A 67 27.34 12.86 -7.76
C ILE A 67 26.72 14.03 -7.01
N HIS A 68 26.27 15.05 -7.74
CA HIS A 68 25.53 16.16 -7.16
C HIS A 68 24.05 15.82 -7.27
N TYR A 69 23.49 15.23 -6.23
CA TYR A 69 22.07 14.93 -6.24
C TYR A 69 21.25 16.22 -6.24
N GLN A 70 20.36 16.33 -7.22
CA GLN A 70 19.33 17.35 -7.36
C GLN A 70 18.04 16.60 -7.66
N PRO A 71 17.03 16.64 -6.79
CA PRO A 71 15.72 16.07 -7.14
C PRO A 71 15.22 16.64 -8.47
N ARG A 72 14.61 15.81 -9.31
CA ARG A 72 14.07 16.19 -10.62
C ARG A 72 12.92 17.20 -10.47
N GLY A 73 13.24 18.50 -10.44
CA GLY A 73 12.25 19.58 -10.48
C GLY A 73 11.31 19.67 -9.26
N VAL A 74 10.11 20.25 -9.47
CA VAL A 74 9.13 20.62 -8.42
C VAL A 74 8.31 19.42 -7.91
N THR A 75 8.42 18.23 -8.53
CA THR A 75 7.57 17.06 -8.21
C THR A 75 8.38 15.77 -8.16
N SER A 76 8.64 15.24 -6.95
CA SER A 76 9.03 13.85 -6.69
C SER A 76 8.04 12.86 -7.29
N SER A 77 8.44 11.60 -7.48
CA SER A 77 7.50 10.51 -7.84
C SER A 77 6.37 10.45 -6.81
N THR A 78 6.69 10.62 -5.52
CA THR A 78 5.73 10.76 -4.42
C THR A 78 4.69 11.86 -4.70
N ASN A 79 5.13 13.06 -5.09
CA ASN A 79 4.22 14.18 -5.38
C ASN A 79 3.37 13.89 -6.62
N GLN A 80 3.94 13.29 -7.66
CA GLN A 80 3.21 12.95 -8.89
C GLN A 80 2.14 11.88 -8.62
N ILE A 81 2.51 10.80 -7.94
CA ILE A 81 1.62 9.72 -7.50
C ILE A 81 0.51 10.29 -6.63
N GLN A 82 0.83 11.08 -5.60
CA GLN A 82 -0.17 11.71 -4.74
C GLN A 82 -1.20 12.52 -5.55
N ASN A 83 -0.74 13.38 -6.46
CA ASN A 83 -1.61 14.22 -7.27
C ASN A 83 -2.53 13.37 -8.17
N TYR A 84 -1.99 12.37 -8.86
CA TYR A 84 -2.79 11.49 -9.71
C TYR A 84 -3.84 10.71 -8.91
N LEU A 85 -3.47 10.17 -7.75
CA LEU A 85 -4.39 9.44 -6.89
C LEU A 85 -5.52 10.31 -6.34
N GLN A 86 -5.22 11.54 -5.94
CA GLN A 86 -6.24 12.50 -5.51
C GLN A 86 -7.19 12.87 -6.65
N GLU A 87 -6.68 13.09 -7.85
CA GLU A 87 -7.51 13.32 -9.05
C GLU A 87 -8.38 12.11 -9.42
N LEU A 88 -7.92 10.90 -9.08
CA LEU A 88 -8.64 9.64 -9.26
C LEU A 88 -9.61 9.31 -8.11
N ASN A 89 -9.77 10.21 -7.13
CA ASN A 89 -10.66 10.07 -5.98
C ASN A 89 -10.23 9.00 -4.95
N PHE A 90 -8.93 8.77 -4.80
CA PHE A 90 -8.34 8.05 -3.66
C PHE A 90 -8.05 9.00 -2.50
N LEU A 91 -8.21 8.52 -1.27
CA LEU A 91 -7.72 9.21 -0.09
C LEU A 91 -6.24 8.85 0.11
N VAL A 92 -5.37 9.85 0.10
CA VAL A 92 -3.92 9.64 0.14
C VAL A 92 -3.31 10.26 1.37
N THR A 93 -2.55 9.48 2.13
CA THR A 93 -1.62 9.97 3.14
C THR A 93 -0.20 9.79 2.62
N VAL A 94 0.67 10.78 2.82
CA VAL A 94 2.10 10.68 2.50
C VAL A 94 2.87 10.76 3.81
N GLU A 95 3.77 9.81 4.03
CA GLU A 95 4.69 9.78 5.16
C GLU A 95 6.10 9.52 4.67
N SER A 96 7.11 10.06 5.35
CA SER A 96 8.50 9.67 5.08
C SER A 96 8.70 8.20 5.47
N ALA A 97 9.30 7.41 4.58
CA ALA A 97 9.54 5.99 4.79
C ALA A 97 10.27 5.69 6.11
N ASP A 98 11.26 6.54 6.46
CA ASP A 98 12.06 6.42 7.68
C ASP A 98 11.31 6.76 8.99
N LEU A 99 10.21 7.51 8.89
CA LEU A 99 9.48 8.04 10.04
C LEU A 99 8.09 7.43 10.21
N SER A 100 7.62 6.65 9.23
CA SER A 100 6.30 6.05 9.24
C SER A 100 6.17 4.97 10.33
N ASP A 101 5.04 4.94 11.03
CA ASP A 101 4.75 3.93 12.06
C ASP A 101 4.08 2.70 11.43
N PRO A 102 4.77 1.54 11.34
CA PRO A 102 4.20 0.33 10.73
C PRO A 102 2.97 -0.21 11.47
N ALA A 103 2.77 0.15 12.75
CA ALA A 103 1.56 -0.23 13.49
C ALA A 103 0.30 0.46 12.94
N SER A 104 0.45 1.55 12.20
CA SER A 104 -0.66 2.27 11.57
C SER A 104 -1.05 1.72 10.21
N TRP A 105 -0.16 1.00 9.52
CA TRP A 105 -0.31 0.64 8.10
C TRP A 105 -1.56 -0.21 7.80
N GLY A 106 -2.04 -0.98 8.78
CA GLY A 106 -3.26 -1.78 8.65
C GLY A 106 -4.56 -0.98 8.48
N GLN A 107 -4.51 0.36 8.60
CA GLN A 107 -5.66 1.23 8.32
C GLN A 107 -5.81 1.60 6.83
N TYR A 108 -4.81 1.30 6.00
CA TYR A 108 -4.79 1.58 4.57
C TYR A 108 -5.13 0.34 3.76
N ASN A 109 -5.79 0.53 2.62
CA ASN A 109 -6.09 -0.56 1.69
C ASN A 109 -4.87 -0.98 0.87
N LEU A 110 -3.94 -0.05 0.63
CA LEU A 110 -2.76 -0.24 -0.20
C LEU A 110 -1.62 0.65 0.33
N LEU A 111 -0.41 0.11 0.32
CA LEU A 111 0.82 0.87 0.48
C LEU A 111 1.49 1.09 -0.88
N ILE A 112 2.06 2.27 -1.08
CA ILE A 112 2.96 2.58 -2.19
C ILE A 112 4.33 2.94 -1.61
N SER A 113 5.36 2.15 -1.89
CA SER A 113 6.76 2.53 -1.63
C SER A 113 7.27 3.31 -2.83
N ALA A 114 7.42 4.63 -2.68
CA ALA A 114 7.86 5.51 -3.74
C ALA A 114 9.31 5.94 -3.50
N SER A 115 10.20 5.48 -4.36
CA SER A 115 11.64 5.75 -4.28
C SER A 115 12.13 6.57 -5.49
N GLY A 116 11.36 6.72 -6.57
CA GLY A 116 11.72 7.53 -7.74
C GLY A 116 13.18 7.37 -8.21
N GLU A 117 13.90 8.48 -8.32
CA GLU A 117 15.34 8.55 -8.63
C GLU A 117 16.24 8.52 -7.36
N SER A 118 15.74 8.03 -6.22
CA SER A 118 16.54 7.91 -5.00
C SER A 118 17.80 7.09 -5.30
N PRO A 119 19.00 7.57 -4.94
CA PRO A 119 20.26 6.87 -5.21
C PRO A 119 20.61 5.83 -4.12
N THR A 120 19.84 5.80 -3.03
CA THR A 120 20.00 4.83 -1.95
C THR A 120 18.63 4.35 -1.46
N PRO A 121 17.76 3.88 -2.37
CA PRO A 121 16.41 3.47 -2.00
C PRO A 121 16.48 2.30 -1.04
N VAL A 122 15.51 2.22 -0.15
CA VAL A 122 15.38 1.15 0.82
C VAL A 122 16.63 0.92 1.69
N ASP A 123 17.53 1.90 1.87
CA ASP A 123 18.78 1.77 2.66
C ASP A 123 18.53 1.59 4.18
N ASN A 124 17.37 2.04 4.69
CA ASN A 124 17.01 1.85 6.08
C ASN A 124 16.62 0.39 6.42
N PRO A 125 17.37 -0.32 7.28
CA PRO A 125 17.08 -1.71 7.61
C PRO A 125 15.72 -1.91 8.29
N ALA A 126 15.28 -0.96 9.12
CA ALA A 126 13.99 -1.03 9.79
C ALA A 126 12.86 -0.90 8.76
N TYR A 127 13.00 0.02 7.81
CA TYR A 127 12.05 0.19 6.71
C TYR A 127 11.89 -1.09 5.90
N ARG A 128 13.00 -1.71 5.48
CA ARG A 128 12.98 -3.02 4.77
C ARG A 128 12.26 -4.10 5.56
N GLN A 129 12.58 -4.25 6.85
CA GLN A 129 11.93 -5.27 7.70
C GLN A 129 10.42 -5.01 7.85
N ASN A 130 10.01 -3.75 7.97
CA ASN A 130 8.60 -3.38 8.09
C ASN A 130 7.82 -3.70 6.80
N ILE A 131 8.37 -3.41 5.62
CA ILE A 131 7.74 -3.75 4.34
C ILE A 131 7.64 -5.26 4.16
N ILE A 132 8.72 -6.01 4.46
CA ILE A 132 8.71 -7.48 4.45
C ILE A 132 7.58 -8.01 5.34
N GLN A 133 7.48 -7.51 6.58
CA GLN A 133 6.44 -7.95 7.51
C GLN A 133 5.04 -7.56 7.01
N TYR A 134 4.88 -6.40 6.39
CA TYR A 134 3.60 -5.95 5.84
C TYR A 134 3.10 -6.89 4.75
N VAL A 135 3.94 -7.21 3.75
CA VAL A 135 3.55 -8.12 2.66
C VAL A 135 3.38 -9.56 3.17
N GLN A 136 4.18 -10.04 4.11
CA GLN A 136 3.97 -11.36 4.71
C GLN A 136 2.61 -11.50 5.44
N ASN A 137 2.02 -10.38 5.87
CA ASN A 137 0.70 -10.34 6.50
C ASN A 137 -0.45 -10.14 5.50
N GLY A 138 -0.20 -10.29 4.19
CA GLY A 138 -1.21 -10.13 3.14
C GLY A 138 -1.43 -8.68 2.70
N GLY A 139 -0.54 -7.76 3.10
CA GLY A 139 -0.60 -6.36 2.66
C GLY A 139 -0.44 -6.24 1.15
N LYS A 140 -1.19 -5.32 0.53
CA LYS A 140 -1.09 -4.99 -0.90
C LYS A 140 -0.04 -3.90 -1.09
N LEU A 141 0.86 -4.06 -2.06
CA LEU A 141 1.98 -3.16 -2.27
C LEU A 141 2.13 -2.79 -3.76
N LEU A 142 2.25 -1.50 -4.03
CA LEU A 142 2.98 -1.02 -5.21
C LEU A 142 4.35 -0.54 -4.73
N ILE A 143 5.41 -0.99 -5.37
CA ILE A 143 6.76 -0.49 -5.12
C ILE A 143 7.33 0.03 -6.44
N GLU A 144 7.95 1.19 -6.41
CA GLU A 144 8.55 1.81 -7.59
C GLU A 144 9.90 2.47 -7.26
N GLY A 145 10.73 2.65 -8.27
CA GLY A 145 12.02 3.32 -8.17
C GLY A 145 13.08 2.66 -9.04
N GLY A 146 13.90 3.49 -9.68
CA GLY A 146 14.86 3.04 -10.69
C GLY A 146 16.16 2.43 -10.17
N GLU A 147 16.43 2.49 -8.85
CA GLU A 147 17.58 1.81 -8.21
C GLU A 147 17.15 0.78 -7.15
N VAL A 148 15.84 0.59 -6.95
CA VAL A 148 15.33 -0.34 -5.92
C VAL A 148 15.84 -1.76 -6.17
N GLY A 149 15.99 -2.14 -7.44
CA GLY A 149 16.45 -3.45 -7.86
C GLY A 149 17.95 -3.60 -7.65
N TYR A 150 18.73 -2.59 -8.07
CA TYR A 150 20.16 -2.51 -7.80
C TYR A 150 20.46 -2.62 -6.30
N ASP A 151 19.87 -1.78 -5.45
CA ASP A 151 20.16 -1.79 -4.01
C ASP A 151 19.71 -3.08 -3.32
N ALA A 152 18.61 -3.69 -3.78
CA ALA A 152 18.15 -4.96 -3.25
C ALA A 152 19.04 -6.15 -3.64
N ALA A 153 19.70 -6.12 -4.80
CA ALA A 153 20.44 -7.25 -5.36
C ALA A 153 21.97 -7.10 -5.31
N SER A 154 22.48 -5.87 -5.26
CA SER A 154 23.91 -5.52 -5.32
C SER A 154 24.47 -5.14 -3.94
N ASP A 155 25.77 -5.38 -3.72
CA ASP A 155 26.47 -5.22 -2.43
C ASP A 155 26.13 -3.88 -1.72
N PRO A 156 25.56 -3.87 -0.49
CA PRO A 156 25.51 -4.97 0.49
C PRO A 156 24.44 -6.05 0.28
N ALA A 157 23.54 -5.88 -0.68
CA ALA A 157 22.42 -6.73 -1.05
C ALA A 157 21.42 -7.06 0.09
N TYR A 158 20.14 -7.06 -0.25
CA TYR A 158 19.04 -7.32 0.68
C TYR A 158 18.23 -8.54 0.22
N PRO A 159 18.79 -9.76 0.29
CA PRO A 159 18.21 -10.94 -0.37
C PRO A 159 16.79 -11.29 0.11
N ASN A 160 16.46 -11.03 1.38
CA ASN A 160 15.09 -11.21 1.88
C ASN A 160 14.12 -10.19 1.28
N PHE A 161 14.57 -8.94 1.09
CA PHE A 161 13.76 -7.91 0.45
C PHE A 161 13.57 -8.23 -1.04
N ALA A 162 14.65 -8.57 -1.75
CA ALA A 162 14.59 -8.98 -3.15
C ALA A 162 13.64 -10.17 -3.39
N SER A 163 13.72 -11.21 -2.55
CA SER A 163 12.91 -12.43 -2.73
C SER A 163 11.48 -12.35 -2.19
N GLN A 164 11.20 -11.53 -1.18
CA GLN A 164 9.88 -11.50 -0.51
C GLN A 164 9.06 -10.24 -0.80
N VAL A 165 9.69 -9.21 -1.37
CA VAL A 165 9.04 -7.95 -1.74
C VAL A 165 9.11 -7.77 -3.24
N LEU A 166 10.32 -7.82 -3.82
CA LEU A 166 10.47 -7.58 -5.25
C LEU A 166 10.14 -8.81 -6.11
N HIS A 167 10.15 -10.01 -5.54
CA HIS A 167 9.98 -11.27 -6.27
C HIS A 167 10.87 -11.40 -7.51
N SER A 168 12.14 -11.01 -7.33
CA SER A 168 13.18 -11.03 -8.34
C SER A 168 14.39 -11.84 -7.86
N THR A 169 15.06 -12.51 -8.78
CA THR A 169 16.22 -13.38 -8.52
C THR A 169 17.55 -12.74 -8.87
N ALA A 170 17.56 -11.72 -9.73
CA ALA A 170 18.76 -11.04 -10.17
C ALA A 170 18.46 -9.61 -10.65
N TRP A 171 19.46 -8.75 -10.49
CA TRP A 171 19.59 -7.48 -11.20
C TRP A 171 20.61 -7.67 -12.33
N ASN A 172 20.22 -7.33 -13.56
CA ASN A 172 21.03 -7.52 -14.76
C ASN A 172 21.66 -6.24 -15.29
N GLY A 173 21.37 -5.10 -14.66
CA GLY A 173 21.97 -3.81 -15.01
C GLY A 173 20.94 -2.70 -15.14
N ASP A 174 21.45 -1.46 -15.17
CA ASP A 174 20.70 -0.30 -15.63
C ASP A 174 20.42 -0.47 -17.13
N VAL A 175 19.19 -0.19 -17.55
CA VAL A 175 18.76 -0.35 -18.94
C VAL A 175 18.07 0.92 -19.43
N GLU A 176 18.36 1.32 -20.67
CA GLU A 176 17.59 2.35 -21.37
C GLU A 176 16.59 1.72 -22.35
N GLY A 177 15.48 2.38 -22.64
CA GLY A 177 14.49 1.94 -23.65
C GLY A 177 13.03 2.17 -23.23
N ALA A 178 12.08 1.78 -24.07
CA ALA A 178 10.67 1.76 -23.66
C ALA A 178 10.37 0.50 -22.83
N LEU A 179 9.31 0.56 -22.02
CA LEU A 179 8.65 -0.65 -21.54
C LEU A 179 7.89 -1.28 -22.71
N THR A 180 8.06 -2.58 -22.94
CA THR A 180 7.42 -3.31 -24.05
C THR A 180 6.41 -4.33 -23.52
N LEU A 181 5.15 -4.22 -23.94
CA LEU A 181 4.10 -5.12 -23.52
C LEU A 181 4.34 -6.54 -24.06
N LEU A 182 4.34 -7.54 -23.17
CA LEU A 182 4.39 -8.93 -23.60
C LEU A 182 3.11 -9.30 -24.35
N SER A 183 3.27 -9.99 -25.49
CA SER A 183 2.13 -10.41 -26.33
C SER A 183 1.10 -11.28 -25.59
N SER A 184 1.54 -12.04 -24.57
CA SER A 184 0.68 -12.84 -23.69
C SER A 184 -0.17 -12.01 -22.72
N GLN A 185 0.15 -10.73 -22.53
CA GLN A 185 -0.42 -9.87 -21.49
C GLN A 185 -1.36 -8.79 -22.02
N GLN A 186 -1.77 -8.87 -23.29
CA GLN A 186 -2.62 -7.84 -23.93
C GLN A 186 -3.96 -7.57 -23.22
N ASN A 187 -4.49 -8.56 -22.52
CA ASN A 187 -5.75 -8.45 -21.76
C ASN A 187 -5.52 -8.36 -20.25
N HIS A 188 -4.28 -8.18 -19.80
CA HIS A 188 -3.98 -8.07 -18.38
C HIS A 188 -4.69 -6.83 -17.78
N PRO A 189 -5.22 -6.88 -16.55
CA PRO A 189 -5.93 -5.74 -15.94
C PRO A 189 -5.11 -4.44 -15.95
N ILE A 190 -3.82 -4.50 -15.60
CA ILE A 190 -2.88 -3.35 -15.70
C ILE A 190 -2.88 -2.72 -17.10
N VAL A 191 -3.10 -3.49 -18.16
CA VAL A 191 -3.05 -3.03 -19.56
C VAL A 191 -4.40 -2.54 -20.06
N ALA A 192 -5.50 -3.12 -19.60
CA ALA A 192 -6.80 -2.98 -20.25
C ALA A 192 -7.92 -2.45 -19.34
N THR A 193 -7.69 -2.26 -18.04
CA THR A 193 -8.76 -1.91 -17.09
C THR A 193 -8.30 -0.93 -16.01
N PRO A 194 -8.97 0.23 -15.84
CA PRO A 194 -10.08 0.74 -16.68
C PRO A 194 -9.64 1.34 -18.02
N ASN A 195 -8.34 1.62 -18.20
CA ASN A 195 -7.82 2.29 -19.39
C ASN A 195 -7.04 1.32 -20.28
N GLN A 196 -7.09 1.53 -21.60
CA GLN A 196 -6.22 0.80 -22.52
C GLN A 196 -4.85 1.47 -22.60
N LEU A 197 -3.80 0.78 -22.15
CA LEU A 197 -2.41 1.21 -22.27
C LEU A 197 -1.82 0.84 -23.64
N PRO A 198 -0.82 1.61 -24.12
CA PRO A 198 -0.09 1.30 -25.35
C PRO A 198 0.82 0.08 -25.18
N SER A 199 1.18 -0.57 -26.29
CA SER A 199 2.11 -1.69 -26.29
C SER A 199 3.57 -1.29 -26.01
N GLY A 200 3.88 0.00 -26.11
CA GLY A 200 5.17 0.57 -25.75
C GLY A 200 4.97 1.81 -24.90
N ILE A 201 5.66 1.90 -23.76
CA ILE A 201 5.65 3.07 -22.87
C ILE A 201 7.06 3.68 -22.88
N PRO A 202 7.28 4.78 -23.62
CA PRO A 202 8.58 5.46 -23.63
C PRO A 202 8.91 6.09 -22.28
N LEU A 203 10.15 5.88 -21.84
CA LEU A 203 10.72 6.49 -20.64
C LEU A 203 11.75 7.57 -21.01
N ASP A 204 11.88 8.58 -20.17
CA ASP A 204 12.81 9.69 -20.29
C ASP A 204 14.03 9.49 -19.37
N TYR A 205 15.15 9.08 -19.96
CA TYR A 205 16.41 8.77 -19.27
C TYR A 205 17.28 10.01 -18.98
N ASN A 206 16.63 11.12 -18.64
CA ASN A 206 17.31 12.38 -18.36
C ASN A 206 17.46 12.59 -16.84
N SER A 207 17.49 11.54 -16.02
CA SER A 207 17.90 11.64 -14.62
C SER A 207 19.28 12.29 -14.51
N PHE A 208 19.58 12.89 -13.35
CA PHE A 208 20.78 13.71 -13.17
C PHE A 208 22.11 12.95 -13.45
N ALA A 209 22.10 11.61 -13.44
CA ALA A 209 23.25 10.79 -13.82
C ALA A 209 23.02 9.82 -15.00
N GLY A 210 21.78 9.63 -15.48
CA GLY A 210 21.44 8.75 -16.60
C GLY A 210 21.43 7.24 -16.29
N TRP A 211 21.54 6.85 -15.02
CA TRP A 211 21.55 5.44 -14.57
C TRP A 211 20.32 5.08 -13.71
N TYR A 212 19.61 6.08 -13.19
CA TYR A 212 18.62 5.95 -12.11
C TYR A 212 17.19 5.68 -12.56
N ASP A 213 17.00 5.39 -13.85
CA ASP A 213 15.69 5.49 -14.48
C ASP A 213 15.02 4.13 -14.64
N GLN A 214 15.79 3.03 -14.85
CA GLN A 214 15.25 1.69 -15.00
C GLN A 214 16.27 0.57 -14.71
N ASP A 215 15.87 -0.37 -13.86
CA ASP A 215 16.57 -1.61 -13.53
C ASP A 215 16.03 -2.81 -14.34
N ALA A 216 16.92 -3.61 -14.93
CA ALA A 216 16.56 -4.89 -15.54
C ALA A 216 16.51 -5.99 -14.47
N MET A 217 15.30 -6.42 -14.10
CA MET A 217 15.10 -7.38 -13.01
C MET A 217 14.60 -8.75 -13.51
N THR A 218 15.31 -9.83 -13.16
CA THR A 218 14.88 -11.19 -13.52
C THR A 218 13.82 -11.72 -12.55
N PRO A 219 12.59 -12.04 -13.01
CA PRO A 219 11.53 -12.54 -12.15
C PRO A 219 11.89 -13.87 -11.46
N ASP A 220 11.31 -14.12 -10.28
CA ASP A 220 11.31 -15.45 -9.68
C ASP A 220 10.24 -16.37 -10.32
N ASN A 221 10.04 -17.57 -9.77
CA ASN A 221 9.08 -18.54 -10.31
C ASN A 221 7.64 -18.35 -9.81
N GLN A 222 7.39 -17.33 -8.98
CA GLN A 222 6.10 -16.97 -8.41
C GLN A 222 5.58 -15.65 -8.99
N SER A 223 6.45 -14.81 -9.55
CA SER A 223 6.10 -13.58 -10.25
C SER A 223 6.06 -13.75 -11.77
N TYR A 224 5.46 -12.78 -12.44
CA TYR A 224 5.40 -12.72 -13.90
C TYR A 224 5.48 -11.29 -14.42
N ILE A 225 5.99 -11.18 -15.65
CA ILE A 225 6.19 -9.90 -16.34
C ILE A 225 4.90 -9.49 -17.06
N VAL A 226 4.56 -8.19 -16.98
CA VAL A 226 3.50 -7.56 -17.79
C VAL A 226 4.13 -6.77 -18.94
N TYR A 227 5.08 -5.88 -18.62
CA TYR A 227 5.94 -5.21 -19.59
C TYR A 227 7.39 -5.62 -19.35
N GLU A 228 8.13 -5.91 -20.42
CA GLU A 228 9.57 -6.19 -20.37
C GLU A 228 10.40 -4.96 -20.74
N CYS A 229 11.69 -4.98 -20.41
CA CYS A 229 12.65 -3.99 -20.86
C CYS A 229 12.91 -4.16 -22.37
N GLN A 230 12.70 -3.13 -23.20
CA GLN A 230 12.89 -3.23 -24.65
C GLN A 230 14.30 -3.70 -25.04
N ASN A 231 15.33 -3.20 -24.35
CA ASN A 231 16.72 -3.48 -24.67
C ASN A 231 17.32 -4.60 -23.81
N GLU A 232 16.55 -5.19 -22.90
CA GLU A 232 16.91 -6.42 -22.18
C GLU A 232 15.68 -7.36 -22.09
N PRO A 233 15.27 -7.98 -23.21
CA PRO A 233 14.05 -8.80 -23.25
C PRO A 233 14.12 -9.99 -22.30
N GLY A 234 13.00 -10.28 -21.62
CA GLY A 234 12.95 -11.30 -20.57
C GLY A 234 13.20 -10.77 -19.15
N ASP A 235 13.70 -9.54 -18.99
CA ASP A 235 13.73 -8.84 -17.71
C ASP A 235 12.54 -7.90 -17.55
N ALA A 236 12.14 -7.71 -16.30
CA ALA A 236 10.91 -7.03 -15.95
C ALA A 236 11.06 -5.51 -16.07
N GLY A 237 10.15 -4.91 -16.84
CA GLY A 237 9.83 -3.48 -16.77
C GLY A 237 8.60 -3.21 -15.91
N ILE A 238 7.66 -4.16 -15.81
CA ILE A 238 6.59 -4.21 -14.80
C ILE A 238 6.44 -5.66 -14.37
N LEU A 239 6.61 -5.90 -13.08
CA LEU A 239 6.54 -7.22 -12.46
C LEU A 239 5.31 -7.32 -11.55
N VAL A 240 4.67 -8.48 -11.55
CA VAL A 240 3.51 -8.78 -10.68
C VAL A 240 3.76 -10.05 -9.90
N TYR A 241 3.45 -10.02 -8.62
CA TYR A 241 3.41 -11.20 -7.75
C TYR A 241 2.04 -11.30 -7.07
N ASP A 242 1.56 -12.54 -6.96
CA ASP A 242 0.33 -12.87 -6.24
C ASP A 242 0.56 -14.15 -5.42
N ASP A 243 0.10 -14.14 -4.16
CA ASP A 243 0.36 -15.20 -3.18
C ASP A 243 -0.69 -16.33 -3.20
N ASN A 244 -1.74 -16.20 -4.02
CA ASN A 244 -2.84 -17.16 -4.13
C ASN A 244 -2.97 -17.72 -5.57
N PRO A 245 -3.13 -19.04 -5.78
CA PRO A 245 -3.40 -19.58 -7.12
C PRO A 245 -4.82 -19.21 -7.59
N HIS A 246 -4.95 -18.06 -8.29
CA HIS A 246 -6.18 -17.42 -8.82
C HIS A 246 -7.15 -16.85 -7.73
N PRO A 247 -7.95 -15.76 -7.96
CA PRO A 247 -8.14 -14.91 -9.17
C PRO A 247 -8.28 -13.35 -8.95
N GLU A 248 -8.29 -12.58 -10.05
CA GLU A 248 -8.70 -11.15 -10.20
C GLU A 248 -7.83 -10.02 -9.61
N SER A 249 -7.01 -10.26 -8.58
CA SER A 249 -6.09 -9.23 -8.02
C SER A 249 -4.62 -9.70 -7.98
N ALA A 250 -3.73 -8.87 -7.48
CA ALA A 250 -2.35 -9.24 -7.14
C ALA A 250 -2.00 -8.75 -5.74
N GLN A 251 -0.95 -9.30 -5.14
CA GLN A 251 -0.45 -8.79 -3.88
C GLN A 251 0.55 -7.65 -4.09
N ILE A 252 1.48 -7.81 -5.03
CA ILE A 252 2.57 -6.86 -5.26
C ILE A 252 2.67 -6.54 -6.75
N VAL A 253 2.78 -5.24 -7.05
CA VAL A 253 3.23 -4.76 -8.36
C VAL A 253 4.54 -4.00 -8.14
N TYR A 254 5.55 -4.32 -8.94
CA TYR A 254 6.85 -3.66 -8.89
C TYR A 254 7.15 -2.97 -10.23
N TYR A 255 7.45 -1.69 -10.14
CA TYR A 255 8.00 -0.86 -11.21
C TYR A 255 9.49 -0.65 -10.97
N PRO A 256 10.38 -1.44 -11.59
CA PRO A 256 11.83 -1.26 -11.52
C PRO A 256 12.29 -0.06 -12.36
N PHE A 257 11.62 1.07 -12.22
CA PHE A 257 11.91 2.31 -12.92
C PHE A 257 11.39 3.50 -12.10
N ASP A 258 11.99 4.68 -12.28
CA ASP A 258 11.45 5.91 -11.72
C ASP A 258 10.11 6.23 -12.39
N PHE A 259 9.02 6.27 -11.63
CA PHE A 259 7.70 6.57 -12.17
C PHE A 259 7.63 7.92 -12.91
N THR A 260 8.47 8.90 -12.54
CA THR A 260 8.49 10.21 -13.23
C THR A 260 9.13 10.17 -14.62
N SER A 261 9.82 9.07 -14.95
CA SER A 261 10.43 8.88 -16.28
C SER A 261 9.39 8.65 -17.38
N ILE A 262 8.14 8.30 -17.08
CA ILE A 262 7.11 8.11 -18.11
C ILE A 262 6.80 9.45 -18.82
N ILE A 263 7.13 9.52 -20.11
CA ILE A 263 7.03 10.78 -20.90
C ILE A 263 5.59 11.27 -21.03
N ASP A 264 4.65 10.36 -21.29
CA ASP A 264 3.23 10.70 -21.46
C ASP A 264 2.52 10.63 -20.11
N THR A 265 2.21 11.80 -19.55
CA THR A 265 1.54 11.94 -18.25
C THR A 265 0.13 11.33 -18.22
N THR A 266 -0.54 11.20 -19.37
CA THR A 266 -1.82 10.49 -19.46
C THR A 266 -1.60 8.98 -19.33
N VAL A 267 -0.57 8.45 -20.00
CA VAL A 267 -0.18 7.04 -19.86
C VAL A 267 0.27 6.74 -18.42
N ALA A 268 1.07 7.61 -17.81
CA ALA A 268 1.50 7.46 -16.42
C ALA A 268 0.30 7.37 -15.46
N LYS A 269 -0.64 8.32 -15.55
CA LYS A 269 -1.85 8.32 -14.73
C LYS A 269 -2.73 7.09 -14.97
N ASN A 270 -2.91 6.68 -16.23
CA ASN A 270 -3.68 5.50 -16.58
C ASN A 270 -3.03 4.21 -16.06
N LEU A 271 -1.70 4.10 -16.14
CA LEU A 271 -0.96 2.97 -15.62
C LEU A 271 -1.13 2.87 -14.11
N LEU A 272 -0.97 3.98 -13.39
CA LEU A 272 -1.19 4.04 -11.95
C LEU A 272 -2.63 3.66 -11.58
N GLU A 273 -3.63 4.20 -12.29
CA GLU A 273 -5.03 3.86 -12.06
C GLU A 273 -5.32 2.37 -12.25
N ASN A 274 -4.88 1.81 -13.37
CA ASN A 274 -5.10 0.40 -13.70
C ASN A 274 -4.46 -0.51 -12.64
N THR A 275 -3.24 -0.19 -12.21
CA THR A 275 -2.53 -0.95 -11.17
C THR A 275 -3.23 -0.89 -9.83
N LEU A 276 -3.72 0.28 -9.41
CA LEU A 276 -4.47 0.39 -8.16
C LEU A 276 -5.80 -0.35 -8.21
N VAL A 277 -6.52 -0.26 -9.33
CA VAL A 277 -7.77 -1.02 -9.51
C VAL A 277 -7.48 -2.52 -9.42
N PHE A 278 -6.42 -2.98 -10.07
CA PHE A 278 -6.03 -4.39 -10.03
C PHE A 278 -5.64 -4.85 -8.61
N LEU A 279 -4.82 -4.08 -7.89
CA LEU A 279 -4.41 -4.40 -6.51
C LEU A 279 -5.58 -4.39 -5.51
N LEU A 280 -6.60 -3.56 -5.76
CA LEU A 280 -7.77 -3.38 -4.89
C LEU A 280 -9.00 -4.17 -5.33
N THR A 281 -8.90 -4.97 -6.39
CA THR A 281 -9.99 -5.85 -6.80
C THR A 281 -10.15 -6.95 -5.75
N ASP A 282 -11.39 -7.22 -5.35
CA ASP A 282 -11.69 -8.29 -4.38
C ASP A 282 -11.46 -9.67 -5.04
N ASP A 283 -10.74 -10.57 -4.37
CA ASP A 283 -10.65 -11.95 -4.81
C ASP A 283 -12.02 -12.64 -4.67
N ILE A 284 -12.54 -13.20 -5.75
CA ILE A 284 -13.74 -14.05 -5.67
C ILE A 284 -13.34 -15.38 -5.03
N PRO A 285 -13.86 -15.75 -3.83
CA PRO A 285 -13.53 -17.03 -3.23
C PRO A 285 -14.13 -18.16 -4.07
N THR A 286 -13.30 -18.99 -4.69
CA THR A 286 -13.76 -20.24 -5.30
C THR A 286 -13.46 -21.41 -4.36
N GLY A 287 -14.48 -21.84 -3.62
CA GLY A 287 -14.38 -23.02 -2.76
C GLY A 287 -15.75 -23.71 -2.62
N ILE A 288 -15.93 -24.84 -3.29
CA ILE A 288 -16.95 -25.83 -2.91
C ILE A 288 -16.22 -26.88 -2.08
N GLU A 289 -16.39 -26.87 -0.77
CA GLU A 289 -16.20 -28.06 0.06
C GLU A 289 -17.41 -28.27 0.97
N ASP A 290 -17.78 -29.54 1.06
CA ASP A 290 -19.08 -30.07 1.46
C ASP A 290 -19.19 -30.22 2.99
N GLY A 291 -20.25 -29.66 3.56
CA GLY A 291 -20.94 -30.15 4.76
C GLY A 291 -20.19 -30.27 6.10
N LYS A 292 -20.32 -29.22 6.95
CA LYS A 292 -20.69 -29.29 8.39
C LYS A 292 -20.97 -27.87 8.91
N ALA A 293 -21.94 -27.72 9.81
CA ALA A 293 -22.36 -26.42 10.36
C ALA A 293 -21.15 -25.60 10.86
N PRO A 294 -21.09 -24.28 10.60
CA PRO A 294 -19.87 -23.51 10.77
C PRO A 294 -19.52 -23.42 12.26
N ILE A 295 -18.44 -24.12 12.62
CA ILE A 295 -17.52 -23.61 13.63
C ILE A 295 -17.04 -22.27 13.05
N ALA A 296 -17.00 -21.20 13.85
CA ALA A 296 -16.48 -19.95 13.31
C ALA A 296 -15.00 -20.15 12.98
N ASP A 297 -14.65 -20.27 11.70
CA ASP A 297 -13.28 -20.66 11.28
C ASP A 297 -12.25 -19.53 11.49
N LYS A 298 -12.71 -18.33 11.86
CA LYS A 298 -11.86 -17.15 12.04
C LYS A 298 -12.32 -16.27 13.21
N PHE A 299 -11.35 -15.52 13.74
CA PHE A 299 -11.60 -14.46 14.70
C PHE A 299 -12.28 -13.29 13.97
N GLU A 300 -13.52 -13.00 14.30
CA GLU A 300 -14.30 -11.97 13.61
C GLU A 300 -15.05 -11.10 14.61
N LEU A 301 -14.99 -9.77 14.45
CA LEU A 301 -15.75 -8.81 15.25
C LEU A 301 -16.97 -8.37 14.44
N TYR A 302 -18.17 -8.69 14.92
CA TYR A 302 -19.41 -8.35 14.25
C TYR A 302 -19.83 -6.90 14.54
N PRO A 303 -20.63 -6.29 13.65
CA PRO A 303 -21.24 -5.00 13.91
C PRO A 303 -21.99 -4.94 15.25
N VAL A 304 -21.81 -3.82 15.96
CA VAL A 304 -22.38 -3.58 17.30
C VAL A 304 -23.90 -3.42 17.22
N TYR A 305 -24.64 -4.13 18.07
CA TYR A 305 -26.12 -4.13 18.06
C TYR A 305 -26.74 -4.26 19.47
N PRO A 306 -27.82 -3.52 19.81
CA PRO A 306 -28.51 -2.53 18.99
C PRO A 306 -27.84 -1.15 19.00
N ASN A 307 -28.26 -0.35 18.03
CA ASN A 307 -27.87 1.03 17.68
C ASN A 307 -27.83 2.06 18.86
N PRO A 308 -27.10 3.21 18.80
CA PRO A 308 -26.68 4.05 19.94
C PRO A 308 -27.76 5.00 20.47
N PHE A 309 -29.04 4.66 20.25
CA PHE A 309 -30.16 5.27 20.97
C PHE A 309 -30.59 4.43 22.18
N ASN A 310 -29.94 3.27 22.40
CA ASN A 310 -30.01 2.54 23.66
C ASN A 310 -28.72 2.75 24.47
N PRO A 311 -28.80 2.96 25.80
CA PRO A 311 -27.64 3.14 26.68
C PRO A 311 -26.80 1.85 26.86
N THR A 312 -27.14 0.76 26.15
CA THR A 312 -26.47 -0.54 26.18
C THR A 312 -26.45 -1.13 24.77
N ALA A 313 -25.29 -1.61 24.34
CA ALA A 313 -25.10 -2.26 23.05
C ALA A 313 -24.30 -3.56 23.23
N ASN A 314 -24.54 -4.56 22.37
CA ASN A 314 -23.82 -5.82 22.38
C ASN A 314 -22.76 -5.82 21.29
N ILE A 315 -21.53 -6.16 21.68
CA ILE A 315 -20.41 -6.38 20.77
C ILE A 315 -20.22 -7.88 20.69
N ARG A 316 -20.44 -8.44 19.50
CA ARG A 316 -20.30 -9.87 19.25
C ARG A 316 -18.99 -10.09 18.52
N PHE A 317 -18.26 -11.12 18.92
CA PHE A 317 -17.11 -11.60 18.20
C PHE A 317 -17.10 -13.13 18.23
N THR A 318 -16.49 -13.74 17.23
CA THR A 318 -16.24 -15.18 17.20
C THR A 318 -14.78 -15.46 17.43
N LEU A 319 -14.50 -16.64 17.98
CA LEU A 319 -13.16 -17.18 18.12
C LEU A 319 -13.09 -18.50 17.36
N PRO A 320 -12.00 -18.79 16.64
CA PRO A 320 -11.78 -20.09 16.00
C PRO A 320 -11.50 -21.21 17.02
N GLY A 321 -11.22 -20.86 18.26
CA GLY A 321 -11.07 -21.76 19.39
C GLY A 321 -10.89 -20.98 20.69
N ALA A 322 -10.84 -21.67 21.83
CA ALA A 322 -10.65 -21.02 23.12
C ALA A 322 -9.27 -20.33 23.19
N GLY A 323 -9.24 -19.05 23.57
CA GLY A 323 -8.04 -18.22 23.49
C GLY A 323 -8.11 -16.98 24.37
N LYS A 324 -6.97 -16.32 24.55
CA LYS A 324 -6.92 -15.01 25.24
C LYS A 324 -7.41 -13.94 24.28
N VAL A 325 -8.40 -13.18 24.70
CA VAL A 325 -9.04 -12.11 23.93
C VAL A 325 -8.81 -10.80 24.63
N ASN A 326 -8.44 -9.79 23.84
CA ASN A 326 -8.45 -8.41 24.30
C ASN A 326 -9.32 -7.57 23.35
N LEU A 327 -10.41 -7.02 23.88
CA LEU A 327 -11.33 -6.14 23.17
C LEU A 327 -11.22 -4.75 23.77
N MET A 328 -10.70 -3.80 23.00
CA MET A 328 -10.47 -2.42 23.43
C MET A 328 -11.34 -1.46 22.60
N VAL A 329 -11.73 -0.36 23.22
CA VAL A 329 -12.41 0.76 22.55
C VAL A 329 -11.43 1.91 22.46
N TYR A 330 -11.30 2.45 21.26
CA TYR A 330 -10.45 3.59 20.97
C TYR A 330 -11.29 4.80 20.59
N ASN A 331 -10.81 5.99 20.92
CA ASN A 331 -11.35 7.20 20.33
C ASN A 331 -10.71 7.47 18.97
N ASN A 332 -11.20 8.51 18.32
CA ASN A 332 -10.74 9.00 17.03
C ASN A 332 -9.32 9.56 17.00
N LEU A 333 -8.72 9.78 18.16
CA LEU A 333 -7.31 10.15 18.29
C LEU A 333 -6.45 8.90 18.52
N GLY A 334 -7.00 7.69 18.33
CA GLY A 334 -6.33 6.42 18.58
C GLY A 334 -6.08 6.13 20.06
N GLN A 335 -6.62 6.93 20.97
CA GLN A 335 -6.42 6.72 22.41
C GLN A 335 -7.40 5.66 22.91
N ARG A 336 -6.88 4.67 23.62
CA ARG A 336 -7.70 3.64 24.27
C ARG A 336 -8.55 4.27 25.37
N VAL A 337 -9.87 4.25 25.20
CA VAL A 337 -10.84 4.79 26.15
C VAL A 337 -11.44 3.73 27.06
N ALA A 338 -11.45 2.45 26.64
CA ALA A 338 -11.90 1.33 27.48
C ALA A 338 -11.28 -0.01 27.06
N SER A 339 -11.23 -0.96 27.99
CA SER A 339 -11.05 -2.39 27.69
C SER A 339 -12.31 -3.12 28.16
N LEU A 340 -12.97 -3.80 27.22
CA LEU A 340 -14.25 -4.47 27.44
C LEU A 340 -14.06 -5.96 27.75
N VAL A 341 -13.00 -6.56 27.20
CA VAL A 341 -12.58 -7.92 27.49
C VAL A 341 -11.06 -7.92 27.57
N ASP A 342 -10.51 -8.50 28.63
CA ASP A 342 -9.09 -8.84 28.71
C ASP A 342 -8.97 -10.16 29.48
N GLY A 343 -8.85 -11.28 28.76
CA GLY A 343 -8.74 -12.59 29.38
C GLY A 343 -9.14 -13.75 28.47
N TYR A 344 -9.09 -14.96 29.02
CA TYR A 344 -9.37 -16.19 28.29
C TYR A 344 -10.88 -16.35 28.03
N ARG A 345 -11.27 -16.69 26.80
CA ARG A 345 -12.65 -16.89 26.34
C ARG A 345 -12.73 -18.14 25.47
N LYS A 346 -13.88 -18.83 25.51
CA LYS A 346 -14.15 -20.06 24.79
C LYS A 346 -15.38 -19.90 23.92
#